data_AF-A0AAV5U5G6-F1
#
_entry.id   AF-A0AAV5U5G6-F1
#
_cell.length_a   1.000
_cell.length_b   1.000
_cell.length_c   1.000
_cell.angle_alpha   90.00
_cell.angle_beta   90.00
_cell.angle_gamma   90.00
#
_symmetry.space_group_name_H-M   'P 1'
#
loop_
_entity.id
_entity.type
_entity.pdbx_description
1 polymer ?
#
loop_
_entity_poly.entity_id
_entity_poly.type
_entity_poly.pdbx_seq_one_letter_code
_entity_poly.pdbx_strand_id
1 'polypeptide(L)'
;PPRRKIVKMEEVMKLPEGGFDSGVIRFEVDNISWLDDDGRCSSEIEAGGVPWKAMACKSEKEEKDHLFVGLKAKNIPSSLWSIEVECKIILVNSDYKESIFYNL
;
A
#
# COMPACT_ATOMS: atom_id res chain seq x y z
N PRO A 1 5.65 -6.42 -28.38
CA PRO A 1 4.56 -7.35 -28.00
C PRO A 1 3.63 -6.72 -26.93
N PRO A 2 2.30 -6.81 -27.07
CA PRO A 2 1.40 -6.27 -26.05
C PRO A 2 1.48 -7.17 -24.80
N ARG A 3 1.98 -6.62 -23.68
CA ARG A 3 2.06 -7.34 -22.41
C ARG A 3 0.66 -7.46 -21.81
N ARG A 4 0.24 -8.69 -21.54
CA ARG A 4 -1.05 -9.03 -20.89
C ARG A 4 -1.15 -8.29 -19.55
N LYS A 5 -2.22 -7.51 -19.35
CA LYS A 5 -2.61 -7.03 -18.02
C LYS A 5 -3.08 -8.23 -17.20
N ILE A 6 -2.28 -8.65 -16.23
CA ILE A 6 -2.70 -9.61 -15.20
C ILE A 6 -3.29 -8.77 -14.07
N VAL A 7 -4.60 -8.78 -13.94
CA VAL A 7 -5.28 -8.25 -12.75
C VAL A 7 -5.31 -9.40 -11.74
N LYS A 8 -4.51 -9.30 -10.68
CA LYS A 8 -4.49 -10.29 -9.59
C LYS A 8 -5.60 -9.97 -8.59
N MET A 9 -6.43 -10.97 -8.28
CA MET A 9 -7.45 -10.93 -7.24
C MET A 9 -6.82 -10.75 -5.86
N GLU A 10 -7.36 -9.82 -5.08
CA GLU A 10 -7.08 -9.66 -3.65
C GLU A 10 -8.10 -10.49 -2.85
N GLU A 11 -7.60 -11.30 -1.91
CA GLU A 11 -8.40 -12.17 -1.07
C GLU A 11 -8.58 -11.48 0.29
N VAL A 12 -9.80 -11.04 0.59
CA VAL A 12 -10.16 -10.41 1.86
C VAL A 12 -10.55 -11.52 2.84
N MET A 13 -9.67 -11.86 3.78
CA MET A 13 -10.03 -12.73 4.91
C MET A 13 -10.90 -11.95 5.89
N LYS A 14 -12.20 -12.24 5.92
CA LYS A 14 -13.10 -11.73 6.96
C LYS A 14 -12.89 -12.54 8.24
N LEU A 15 -12.48 -11.89 9.33
CA LEU A 15 -12.40 -12.50 10.65
C LEU A 15 -13.80 -12.54 11.32
N PRO A 16 -14.05 -13.48 12.24
CA PRO A 16 -15.33 -13.61 12.93
C PRO A 16 -15.66 -12.38 13.78
N GLU A 17 -16.96 -12.13 13.99
CA GLU A 17 -17.52 -10.96 14.68
C GLU A 17 -16.83 -10.71 16.03
N GLY A 18 -16.16 -9.56 16.15
CA GLY A 18 -15.42 -9.13 17.34
C GLY A 18 -13.90 -9.08 17.20
N GLY A 19 -13.34 -9.58 16.09
CA GLY A 19 -11.95 -9.33 15.72
C GLY A 19 -11.78 -8.01 14.98
N PHE A 20 -10.69 -7.29 15.25
CA PHE A 20 -10.30 -6.14 14.42
C PHE A 20 -10.16 -6.61 12.97
N ASP A 21 -10.91 -5.99 12.05
CA ASP A 21 -10.80 -6.26 10.61
C ASP A 21 -9.38 -5.89 10.16
N SER A 22 -8.55 -6.91 9.93
CA SER A 22 -7.20 -6.75 9.40
C SER A 22 -7.21 -6.86 7.89
N GLY A 23 -6.33 -6.10 7.23
CA GLY A 23 -6.25 -6.04 5.78
C GLY A 23 -4.83 -6.28 5.29
N VAL A 24 -4.69 -6.91 4.12
CA VAL A 24 -3.42 -7.06 3.42
C VAL A 24 -3.56 -6.46 2.03
N ILE A 25 -2.72 -5.48 1.71
CA ILE A 25 -2.66 -4.86 0.38
C ILE A 25 -1.44 -5.40 -0.34
N ARG A 26 -1.63 -5.96 -1.55
CA ARG A 26 -0.52 -6.33 -2.43
C ARG A 26 -0.43 -5.33 -3.56
N PHE A 27 0.63 -4.53 -3.54
CA PHE A 27 0.84 -3.47 -4.52
C PHE A 27 2.06 -3.76 -5.39
N GLU A 28 1.84 -3.94 -6.69
CA GLU A 28 2.89 -4.15 -7.68
C GLU A 28 3.10 -2.87 -8.49
N VAL A 29 4.34 -2.37 -8.50
CA VAL A 29 4.71 -1.14 -9.19
C VAL A 29 5.70 -1.44 -10.30
N ASP A 30 5.17 -1.49 -11.53
CA ASP A 30 6.01 -1.52 -12.72
C ASP A 30 6.70 -0.18 -12.97
N ASN A 31 7.87 -0.22 -13.63
CA ASN A 31 8.64 0.94 -14.06
C ASN A 31 8.91 1.93 -12.92
N ILE A 32 9.41 1.44 -11.78
CA ILE A 32 9.63 2.24 -10.56
C ILE A 32 10.48 3.50 -10.78
N SER A 33 11.40 3.47 -11.76
CA SER A 33 12.23 4.61 -12.17
C SER A 33 11.45 5.76 -12.79
N TRP A 34 10.18 5.55 -13.15
CA TRP A 34 9.31 6.56 -13.75
C TRP A 34 8.26 7.08 -12.77
N LEU A 35 8.32 6.69 -11.49
CA LEU A 35 7.49 7.32 -10.48
C LEU A 35 7.89 8.80 -10.35
N ASP A 36 6.87 9.64 -10.19
CA ASP A 36 6.97 11.05 -9.85
C ASP A 36 6.44 11.28 -8.41
N ASP A 37 6.33 12.55 -8.04
CA ASP A 37 5.83 12.97 -6.72
C ASP A 37 4.33 12.64 -6.52
N ASP A 38 3.54 12.56 -7.60
CA ASP A 38 2.13 12.16 -7.55
C ASP A 38 1.98 10.66 -7.28
N GLY A 39 2.97 9.88 -7.72
CA GLY A 39 3.11 8.47 -7.42
C GLY A 39 2.01 7.59 -7.99
N ARG A 40 1.86 6.40 -7.41
CA ARG A 40 0.86 5.41 -7.77
C ARG A 40 0.20 4.84 -6.53
N CYS A 41 -1.06 4.45 -6.66
CA CYS A 41 -1.84 3.80 -5.61
C CYS A 41 -2.27 2.40 -6.03
N SER A 42 -2.42 1.51 -5.04
CA SER A 42 -3.06 0.21 -5.21
C SER A 42 -4.58 0.34 -5.41
N SER A 43 -5.21 -0.82 -5.60
CA SER A 43 -6.65 -1.00 -5.34
C SER A 43 -7.01 -0.65 -3.90
N GLU A 44 -8.28 -0.30 -3.68
CA GLU A 44 -8.84 0.00 -2.36
C GLU A 44 -9.23 -1.30 -1.65
N ILE A 45 -8.85 -1.43 -0.38
CA ILE A 45 -9.39 -2.47 0.51
C ILE A 45 -10.12 -1.81 1.68
N GLU A 46 -11.07 -2.51 2.27
CA GLU A 46 -11.76 -2.06 3.49
C GLU A 46 -11.14 -2.79 4.69
N ALA A 47 -10.69 -2.03 5.69
CA ALA A 47 -10.19 -2.57 6.94
C ALA A 47 -10.54 -1.61 8.09
N GLY A 48 -11.11 -2.14 9.18
CA GLY A 48 -11.63 -1.34 10.28
C GLY A 48 -12.73 -0.35 9.87
N GLY A 49 -13.51 -0.68 8.83
CA GLY A 49 -14.53 0.23 8.27
C GLY A 49 -13.98 1.45 7.53
N VAL A 50 -12.66 1.49 7.29
CA VAL A 50 -12.00 2.58 6.55
C VAL A 50 -11.46 2.03 5.23
N PRO A 51 -11.63 2.74 4.10
CA PRO A 51 -11.02 2.35 2.84
C PRO A 51 -9.53 2.76 2.82
N TRP A 52 -8.66 1.79 2.56
CA TRP A 52 -7.21 1.96 2.53
C TRP A 52 -6.62 1.66 1.15
N LYS A 53 -5.54 2.36 0.82
CA LYS A 53 -4.69 2.10 -0.35
C LYS A 53 -3.23 2.12 0.06
N ALA A 54 -2.41 1.27 -0.53
CA ALA A 54 -0.97 1.47 -0.53
C ALA A 54 -0.61 2.55 -1.57
N MET A 55 0.36 3.39 -1.25
CA MET A 55 0.88 4.43 -2.12
C MET A 55 2.40 4.29 -2.23
N ALA A 56 2.92 4.49 -3.44
CA ALA A 56 4.34 4.62 -3.70
C ALA A 56 4.60 5.84 -4.58
N CYS A 57 5.48 6.74 -4.14
CA CYS A 57 5.91 7.89 -4.92
C CYS A 57 7.43 8.04 -4.87
N LYS A 58 7.98 8.74 -5.86
CA LYS A 58 9.34 9.24 -5.76
C LYS A 58 9.31 10.46 -4.84
N SER A 59 10.34 10.62 -4.02
CA SER A 59 10.55 11.84 -3.25
C SER A 59 11.91 12.41 -3.60
N GLU A 60 11.90 13.61 -4.17
CA GLU A 60 13.11 14.40 -4.43
C GLU A 60 13.40 15.31 -3.23
N LYS A 61 13.76 14.69 -2.11
CA LYS A 61 14.28 15.40 -0.94
C LYS A 61 15.79 15.19 -0.85
N GLU A 62 16.52 16.27 -0.54
CA GLU A 62 17.94 16.20 -0.17
C GLU A 62 18.88 15.61 -1.25
N GLU A 63 18.67 15.97 -2.52
CA GLU A 63 19.53 15.60 -3.66
C GLU A 63 19.67 14.08 -3.91
N LYS A 64 18.82 13.26 -3.29
CA LYS A 64 18.79 11.81 -3.47
C LYS A 64 17.40 11.35 -3.87
N ASP A 65 17.38 10.39 -4.79
CA ASP A 65 16.14 9.72 -5.19
C ASP A 65 15.72 8.74 -4.08
N HIS A 66 14.64 9.07 -3.38
CA HIS A 66 14.03 8.19 -2.39
C HIS A 66 12.72 7.60 -2.92
N LEU A 67 12.50 6.32 -2.64
CA LEU A 67 11.18 5.70 -2.80
C LEU A 67 10.41 5.87 -1.49
N PHE A 68 9.32 6.62 -1.53
CA PHE A 68 8.37 6.66 -0.43
C PHE A 68 7.31 5.59 -0.63
N VAL A 69 7.03 4.79 0.41
CA VAL A 69 5.95 3.81 0.43
C VAL A 69 5.15 4.02 1.72
N GLY A 70 3.83 4.07 1.60
CA GLY A 70 2.96 4.30 2.75
C GLY A 70 1.54 3.81 2.54
N LEU A 71 0.73 3.97 3.58
CA LEU A 71 -0.70 3.71 3.57
C LEU A 71 -1.47 5.03 3.52
N LYS A 72 -2.52 5.04 2.70
CA LYS A 72 -3.41 6.18 2.53
C LYS A 72 -4.84 5.75 2.84
N ALA A 73 -5.41 6.30 3.91
CA ALA A 73 -6.85 6.26 4.11
C ALA A 73 -7.54 7.15 3.07
N LYS A 74 -8.65 6.69 2.52
CA LYS A 74 -9.48 7.53 1.66
C LYS A 74 -9.99 8.71 2.48
N ASN A 75 -10.08 9.88 1.83
CA ASN A 75 -10.66 11.06 2.48
C ASN A 75 -12.13 10.78 2.81
N ILE A 76 -12.43 10.60 4.09
CA ILE A 76 -13.79 10.57 4.62
C ILE A 76 -14.13 12.02 4.96
N PRO A 77 -15.19 12.61 4.38
CA PRO A 77 -15.54 14.03 4.56
C PRO A 77 -16.12 14.28 5.95
N SER A 78 -15.28 14.14 6.97
CA SER A 78 -15.55 14.39 8.37
C SER A 78 -14.23 14.79 9.04
N SER A 79 -14.25 15.82 9.87
CA SER A 79 -13.11 16.26 10.66
C SER A 79 -13.09 15.65 12.08
N LEU A 80 -14.08 14.82 12.41
CA LEU A 80 -14.33 14.34 13.77
C LEU A 80 -13.87 12.89 14.02
N TRP A 81 -13.08 12.32 13.11
CA TRP A 81 -12.59 10.96 13.24
C TRP A 81 -11.07 10.91 13.24
N SER A 82 -10.56 9.96 13.99
CA SER A 82 -9.19 9.48 13.92
C SER A 82 -9.23 7.95 13.89
N ILE A 83 -8.16 7.34 13.41
CA ILE A 83 -7.98 5.89 13.46
C ILE A 83 -6.57 5.60 13.96
N GLU A 84 -6.47 4.60 14.83
CA GLU A 84 -5.21 4.02 15.24
C GLU A 84 -5.03 2.73 14.44
N VAL A 85 -3.88 2.59 13.78
CA VAL A 85 -3.56 1.43 12.94
C VAL A 85 -2.13 1.01 13.20
N GLU A 86 -1.92 -0.28 13.46
CA GLU A 86 -0.62 -0.90 13.39
C GLU A 86 -0.41 -1.42 11.97
N CYS A 87 0.69 -1.02 11.32
CA CYS A 87 0.96 -1.43 9.96
C CYS A 87 2.39 -1.95 9.79
N LYS A 88 2.51 -2.95 8.92
CA LYS A 88 3.79 -3.54 8.53
C LYS A 88 3.95 -3.43 7.02
N ILE A 89 5.01 -2.75 6.59
CA ILE A 89 5.35 -2.62 5.17
C ILE A 89 6.48 -3.60 4.83
N ILE A 90 6.27 -4.37 3.76
CA ILE A 90 7.19 -5.39 3.30
C ILE A 90 7.57 -5.09 1.85
N LEU A 91 8.84 -4.81 1.61
CA LEU A 91 9.38 -4.72 0.24
C LEU A 91 9.84 -6.12 -0.17
N VAL A 92 9.14 -6.69 -1.15
CA VAL A 92 9.42 -8.02 -1.66
C VAL A 92 10.36 -7.90 -2.85
N ASN A 93 11.58 -8.41 -2.70
CA ASN A 93 12.51 -8.57 -3.79
C ASN A 93 12.31 -9.97 -4.40
N SER A 94 11.98 -10.08 -5.69
CA SER A 94 11.73 -11.38 -6.33
C SER A 94 12.96 -12.26 -6.43
N ASP A 95 14.14 -11.65 -6.40
CA ASP A 95 15.42 -12.30 -6.67
C ASP A 95 16.14 -12.69 -5.38
N TYR A 96 15.69 -12.17 -4.23
CA TYR A 96 16.25 -12.44 -2.91
C TYR A 96 15.23 -13.19 -2.04
N LYS A 97 15.67 -14.28 -1.39
CA LYS A 97 14.83 -15.07 -0.47
C LYS A 97 14.47 -14.34 0.83
N GLU A 98 15.04 -13.17 1.07
CA GLU A 98 14.84 -12.38 2.29
C GLU A 98 14.08 -11.10 1.99
N SER A 99 12.98 -10.90 2.69
CA SER A 99 12.18 -9.66 2.61
C SER A 99 12.71 -8.63 3.61
N ILE A 100 12.71 -7.35 3.22
CA ILE A 100 13.03 -6.25 4.14
C ILE A 100 11.73 -5.78 4.81
N PHE A 101 11.77 -5.66 6.13
CA PHE A 101 10.61 -5.33 6.96
C PHE A 101 10.76 -3.95 7.60
N TYR A 102 9.71 -3.15 7.53
CA TYR A 102 9.61 -1.86 8.23
C TYR A 102 8.36 -1.88 9.12
N ASN A 103 8.57 -1.56 10.41
CA ASN A 103 7.49 -1.24 11.34
C ASN A 103 7.38 0.27 11.39
N LEU A 104 6.19 0.81 11.15
CA LEU A 104 5.89 2.24 11.22
C LEU A 104 5.09 2.55 12.46
#